data_AF-A0A957IEK2-F1
#
_entry.id   AF-A0A957IEK2-F1
#
_cell.length_a   1.000
_cell.length_b   1.000
_cell.length_c   1.000
_cell.angle_alpha   90.00
_cell.angle_beta   90.00
_cell.angle_gamma   90.00
#
_symmetry.space_group_name_H-M   'P 1'
#
loop_
_entity.id
_entity.type
_entity.pdbx_description
1 polymer ?
#
loop_
_entity_poly.entity_id
_entity_poly.type
_entity_poly.pdbx_seq_one_letter_code
_entity_poly.pdbx_strand_id
1 'polypeptide(L)'
;MNENGAQTGSLQTASLSMNASKLSTLHLQGRKKIHMIVEAKHAFTINTIVAFVFGIGLLLVPATIGAIYGIENSASSDLMARYFGLTLIGIGLLTWLFRSITDMAAVKAVILALLISDVLGIIVSLYAVLSGTMNQIGWSAVIIYVLLAIDYAYFYFKK
;
A
#
# COMPACT_ATOMS: atom_id res chain seq x y z
N MET A 1 52.93 7.65 39.40
CA MET A 1 51.72 7.05 38.80
C MET A 1 51.92 7.05 37.30
N ASN A 2 51.82 5.89 36.65
CA ASN A 2 52.15 5.70 35.23
C ASN A 2 51.05 6.29 34.33
N GLU A 3 51.31 7.45 33.71
CA GLU A 3 50.38 8.13 32.80
C GLU A 3 50.00 7.28 31.57
N ASN A 4 50.86 6.34 31.15
CA ASN A 4 50.58 5.44 30.03
C ASN A 4 49.50 4.39 30.34
N GLY A 5 49.33 4.01 31.61
CA GLY A 5 48.26 3.09 32.04
C GLY A 5 46.88 3.73 32.02
N ALA A 6 46.79 5.03 32.29
CA ALA A 6 45.55 5.79 32.25
C ALA A 6 45.09 6.05 30.80
N GLN A 7 46.02 6.34 29.88
CA GLN A 7 45.69 6.54 28.46
C GLN A 7 45.27 5.25 27.75
N THR A 8 45.92 4.12 28.06
CA THR A 8 45.53 2.83 27.47
C THR A 8 44.13 2.39 27.93
N GLY A 9 43.80 2.61 29.20
CA GLY A 9 42.45 2.38 29.72
C GLY A 9 41.38 3.30 29.12
N SER A 10 41.69 4.57 28.88
CA SER A 10 40.73 5.51 28.27
C SER A 10 40.46 5.20 26.79
N LEU A 11 41.47 4.77 26.04
CA LEU A 11 41.30 4.34 24.65
C LEU A 11 40.50 3.04 24.54
N GLN A 12 40.71 2.10 25.46
CA GLN A 12 39.98 0.84 25.49
C GLN A 12 38.49 1.04 25.84
N THR A 13 38.19 1.90 26.83
CA THR A 13 36.80 2.24 27.19
C THR A 13 36.08 3.00 26.08
N ALA A 14 36.75 3.91 25.37
CA ALA A 14 36.20 4.59 24.19
C ALA A 14 35.88 3.62 23.03
N SER A 15 36.73 2.63 22.78
CA SER A 15 36.49 1.62 21.74
C SER A 15 35.27 0.73 22.05
N LEU A 16 35.09 0.36 23.33
CA LEU A 16 33.97 -0.45 23.80
C LEU A 16 32.63 0.31 23.70
N SER A 17 32.62 1.59 24.09
CA SER A 17 31.41 2.42 24.00
C SER A 17 31.00 2.67 22.54
N MET A 18 31.98 2.88 21.65
CA MET A 18 31.73 3.03 20.21
C MET A 18 31.16 1.76 19.60
N ASN A 19 31.68 0.58 19.97
CA ASN A 19 31.15 -0.71 19.53
C ASN A 19 29.72 -0.95 20.04
N ALA A 20 29.44 -0.64 21.31
CA ALA A 20 28.10 -0.76 21.89
C ALA A 20 27.08 0.17 21.22
N SER A 21 27.45 1.42 20.94
CA SER A 21 26.62 2.37 20.19
C SER A 21 26.34 1.85 18.77
N LYS A 22 27.36 1.38 18.06
CA LYS A 22 27.21 0.81 16.71
C LYS A 22 26.33 -0.44 16.69
N LEU A 23 26.46 -1.33 17.66
CA LEU A 23 25.58 -2.49 17.84
C LEU A 23 24.13 -2.06 18.10
N SER A 24 23.91 -1.07 18.97
CA SER A 24 22.57 -0.57 19.27
C SER A 24 21.88 0.00 18.02
N THR A 25 22.61 0.77 17.19
CA THR A 25 22.07 1.35 15.95
C THR A 25 21.75 0.28 14.91
N LEU A 26 22.61 -0.74 14.76
CA LEU A 26 22.34 -1.91 13.92
C LEU A 26 21.07 -2.67 14.33
N HIS A 27 20.89 -2.93 15.62
CA HIS A 27 19.68 -3.60 16.13
C HIS A 27 18.41 -2.77 15.88
N LEU A 28 18.47 -1.45 16.10
CA LEU A 28 17.35 -0.55 15.85
C LEU A 28 16.99 -0.47 14.36
N GLN A 29 17.99 -0.42 13.48
CA GLN A 29 17.79 -0.46 12.03
C GLN A 29 17.13 -1.77 11.59
N GLY A 30 17.61 -2.91 12.10
CA GLY A 30 17.01 -4.22 11.83
C GLY A 30 15.54 -4.29 12.25
N ARG A 31 15.23 -3.82 13.47
CA ARG A 31 13.85 -3.77 13.97
C ARG A 31 12.94 -2.86 13.12
N LYS A 32 13.40 -1.66 12.75
CA LYS A 32 12.63 -0.77 11.87
C LYS A 32 12.34 -1.41 10.53
N LYS A 33 13.34 -2.07 9.93
CA LYS A 33 13.17 -2.76 8.64
C LYS A 33 12.12 -3.87 8.71
N ILE A 34 12.10 -4.65 9.79
CA ILE A 34 11.09 -5.72 9.98
C ILE A 34 9.69 -5.11 10.08
N HIS A 35 9.49 -4.06 10.87
CA HIS A 35 8.18 -3.40 10.98
C HIS A 35 7.70 -2.87 9.63
N MET A 36 8.57 -2.23 8.84
CA MET A 36 8.22 -1.77 7.49
C MET A 36 7.82 -2.94 6.58
N ILE A 37 8.56 -4.05 6.58
CA ILE A 37 8.19 -5.22 5.76
C ILE A 37 6.81 -5.75 6.14
N VAL A 38 6.52 -5.80 7.44
CA VAL A 38 5.25 -6.29 7.96
C VAL A 38 4.11 -5.34 7.55
N GLU A 39 4.25 -4.03 7.71
CA GLU A 39 3.23 -3.05 7.31
C GLU A 39 2.94 -3.11 5.80
N ALA A 40 3.98 -3.14 4.95
CA ALA A 40 3.81 -3.28 3.50
C ALA A 40 3.05 -4.56 3.12
N LYS A 41 3.37 -5.67 3.77
CA LYS A 41 2.70 -6.96 3.54
C LYS A 41 1.21 -6.89 3.89
N HIS A 42 0.85 -6.20 4.98
CA HIS A 42 -0.55 -6.01 5.35
C HIS A 42 -1.29 -5.18 4.29
N ALA A 43 -0.75 -4.03 3.91
CA ALA A 43 -1.35 -3.15 2.91
C ALA A 43 -1.59 -3.87 1.57
N PHE A 44 -0.57 -4.57 1.07
CA PHE A 44 -0.69 -5.35 -0.16
C PHE A 44 -1.70 -6.51 -0.06
N THR A 45 -1.83 -7.13 1.11
CA THR A 45 -2.79 -8.21 1.32
C THR A 45 -4.23 -7.68 1.31
N ILE A 46 -4.49 -6.56 1.98
CA ILE A 46 -5.80 -5.89 1.99
C ILE A 46 -6.19 -5.52 0.56
N ASN A 47 -5.29 -4.86 -0.18
CA ASN A 47 -5.53 -4.48 -1.56
C ASN A 47 -5.80 -5.68 -2.46
N THR A 48 -5.04 -6.78 -2.30
CA THR A 48 -5.26 -8.01 -3.09
C THR A 48 -6.70 -8.49 -2.94
N ILE A 49 -7.20 -8.54 -1.69
CA ILE A 49 -8.55 -9.03 -1.41
C ILE A 49 -9.59 -8.11 -2.05
N VAL A 50 -9.48 -6.80 -1.83
CA VAL A 50 -10.40 -5.81 -2.41
C VAL A 50 -10.38 -5.90 -3.94
N ALA A 51 -9.20 -5.88 -4.54
CA ALA A 51 -9.02 -5.90 -5.98
C ALA A 51 -9.56 -7.18 -6.62
N PHE A 52 -9.41 -8.34 -5.98
CA PHE A 52 -10.00 -9.58 -6.49
C PHE A 52 -11.51 -9.65 -6.31
N VAL A 53 -12.06 -9.22 -5.18
CA VAL A 53 -13.52 -9.22 -4.96
C VAL A 53 -14.21 -8.35 -6.01
N PHE A 54 -13.75 -7.10 -6.20
CA PHE A 54 -14.31 -6.21 -7.21
C PHE A 54 -13.94 -6.62 -8.63
N GLY A 55 -12.68 -7.01 -8.85
CA GLY A 55 -12.16 -7.39 -10.16
C GLY A 55 -12.89 -8.59 -10.77
N ILE A 56 -13.10 -9.64 -9.98
CA ILE A 56 -13.83 -10.84 -10.41
C ILE A 56 -15.30 -10.49 -10.66
N GLY A 57 -15.93 -9.73 -9.75
CA GLY A 57 -17.33 -9.31 -9.92
C GLY A 57 -17.56 -8.52 -11.20
N LEU A 58 -16.73 -7.51 -11.46
CA LEU A 58 -16.81 -6.66 -12.66
C LEU A 58 -16.44 -7.42 -13.94
N LEU A 59 -15.53 -8.41 -13.87
CA LEU A 59 -15.15 -9.20 -15.03
C LEU A 59 -16.23 -10.22 -15.44
N LEU A 60 -16.85 -10.88 -14.46
CA LEU A 60 -17.78 -12.00 -14.72
C LEU A 60 -19.24 -11.53 -14.80
N VAL A 61 -19.66 -10.65 -13.89
CA VAL A 61 -21.05 -10.21 -13.73
C VAL A 61 -21.18 -8.67 -13.70
N PRO A 62 -20.65 -7.96 -14.72
CA PRO A 62 -20.61 -6.48 -14.75
C PRO A 62 -21.99 -5.85 -14.59
N ALA A 63 -23.00 -6.39 -15.27
CA ALA A 63 -24.38 -5.93 -15.22
C ALA A 63 -24.95 -5.91 -13.79
N THR A 64 -24.70 -6.98 -13.02
CA THR A 64 -25.16 -7.11 -11.63
C THR A 64 -24.47 -6.11 -10.73
N ILE A 65 -23.15 -5.96 -10.87
CA ILE A 65 -22.40 -4.97 -10.08
C ILE A 65 -22.85 -3.56 -10.43
N GLY A 66 -22.97 -3.22 -11.72
CA GLY A 66 -23.46 -1.93 -12.20
C GLY A 66 -24.83 -1.57 -11.65
N ALA A 67 -25.76 -2.53 -11.64
CA ALA A 67 -27.12 -2.33 -11.11
C ALA A 67 -27.14 -1.97 -9.62
N ILE A 68 -26.24 -2.54 -8.79
CA ILE A 68 -26.10 -2.16 -7.38
C ILE A 68 -25.75 -0.68 -7.25
N TYR A 69 -24.85 -0.19 -8.10
CA TYR A 69 -24.44 1.21 -8.15
C TYR A 69 -25.41 2.12 -8.89
N GLY A 70 -26.52 1.58 -9.43
CA GLY A 70 -27.51 2.35 -10.20
C GLY A 70 -27.00 2.80 -11.57
N ILE A 71 -25.95 2.16 -12.09
CA ILE A 71 -25.40 2.45 -13.41
C ILE A 71 -26.31 1.86 -14.48
N GLU A 72 -26.59 2.65 -15.52
CA GLU A 72 -27.37 2.18 -16.67
C GLU A 72 -26.66 1.03 -17.38
N ASN A 73 -27.41 -0.06 -17.60
CA ASN A 73 -26.90 -1.22 -18.30
C ASN A 73 -26.88 -0.98 -19.81
N SER A 74 -25.70 -1.12 -20.41
CA SER A 74 -25.52 -1.08 -21.86
C SER A 74 -24.34 -1.98 -22.22
N ALA A 75 -24.27 -2.42 -23.47
CA ALA A 75 -23.12 -3.21 -23.95
C ALA A 75 -21.78 -2.47 -23.74
N SER A 76 -21.77 -1.15 -23.87
CA SER A 76 -20.59 -0.31 -23.67
C SER A 76 -20.18 -0.23 -22.20
N SER A 77 -21.13 -0.01 -21.28
CA SER A 77 -20.84 0.03 -19.83
C SER A 77 -20.38 -1.33 -19.31
N ASP A 78 -20.99 -2.42 -19.77
CA ASP A 78 -20.57 -3.78 -19.42
C ASP A 78 -19.16 -4.11 -19.93
N LEU A 79 -18.83 -3.70 -21.16
CA LEU A 79 -17.49 -3.90 -21.72
C LEU A 79 -16.43 -3.13 -20.92
N MET A 80 -16.69 -1.85 -20.61
CA MET A 80 -15.77 -1.04 -19.82
C MET A 80 -15.62 -1.57 -18.39
N ALA A 81 -16.70 -2.03 -17.77
CA ALA A 81 -16.66 -2.70 -16.46
C ALA A 81 -15.76 -3.94 -16.48
N ARG A 82 -15.81 -4.75 -17.55
CA ARG A 82 -14.93 -5.92 -17.69
C ARG A 82 -13.46 -5.54 -17.84
N TYR A 83 -13.14 -4.50 -18.63
CA TYR A 83 -11.77 -3.99 -18.73
C TYR A 83 -11.25 -3.46 -17.40
N PHE A 84 -12.12 -2.78 -16.65
CA PHE A 84 -11.78 -2.32 -15.32
C PHE A 84 -11.58 -3.50 -14.35
N GLY A 85 -12.44 -4.51 -14.40
CA GLY A 85 -12.30 -5.74 -13.62
C GLY A 85 -11.00 -6.51 -13.94
N LEU A 86 -10.64 -6.61 -15.22
CA LEU A 86 -9.35 -7.14 -15.67
C LEU A 86 -8.17 -6.38 -15.06
N THR A 87 -8.23 -5.05 -15.06
CA THR A 87 -7.20 -4.18 -14.48
C THR A 87 -7.06 -4.41 -12.97
N LEU A 88 -8.18 -4.50 -12.25
CA LEU A 88 -8.18 -4.80 -10.81
C LEU A 88 -7.59 -6.18 -10.51
N ILE A 89 -7.88 -7.20 -11.32
CA ILE A 89 -7.24 -8.52 -11.17
C ILE A 89 -5.72 -8.41 -11.37
N GLY A 90 -5.26 -7.64 -12.37
CA GLY A 90 -3.84 -7.37 -12.57
C GLY A 90 -3.18 -6.71 -11.34
N ILE A 91 -3.84 -5.70 -10.75
CA ILE A 91 -3.38 -5.02 -9.54
C ILE A 91 -3.39 -5.97 -8.32
N GLY A 92 -4.41 -6.80 -8.19
CA GLY A 92 -4.50 -7.81 -7.14
C GLY A 92 -3.36 -8.83 -7.21
N LEU A 93 -3.03 -9.31 -8.42
CA LEU A 93 -1.87 -10.18 -8.65
C LEU A 93 -0.56 -9.46 -8.34
N LEU A 94 -0.40 -8.21 -8.79
CA LEU A 94 0.80 -7.41 -8.54
C LEU A 94 1.04 -7.27 -7.03
N THR A 95 0.02 -6.83 -6.28
CA THR A 95 0.13 -6.66 -4.82
C THR A 95 0.34 -7.99 -4.09
N TRP A 96 -0.31 -9.07 -4.53
CA TRP A 96 -0.09 -10.41 -3.97
C TRP A 96 1.35 -10.90 -4.13
N LEU A 97 1.98 -10.61 -5.28
CA LEU A 97 3.37 -11.00 -5.55
C LEU A 97 4.35 -10.08 -4.82
N PHE A 98 4.06 -8.78 -4.73
CA PHE A 98 4.92 -7.81 -4.06
C PHE A 98 4.98 -7.98 -2.53
N ARG A 99 3.99 -8.61 -1.90
CA ARG A 99 3.94 -8.84 -0.44
C ARG A 99 5.08 -9.69 0.13
N SER A 100 5.82 -10.43 -0.72
CA SER A 100 7.00 -11.20 -0.33
C SER A 100 8.33 -10.52 -0.65
N ILE A 101 8.32 -9.34 -1.29
CA ILE A 101 9.52 -8.62 -1.70
C ILE A 101 10.12 -7.87 -0.50
N THR A 102 11.43 -8.02 -0.30
CA THR A 102 12.17 -7.37 0.80
C THR A 102 12.97 -6.14 0.37
N ASP A 103 13.03 -5.86 -0.92
CA ASP A 103 13.62 -4.62 -1.44
C ASP A 103 12.66 -3.45 -1.18
N MET A 104 13.02 -2.61 -0.20
CA MET A 104 12.19 -1.50 0.23
C MET A 104 12.10 -0.38 -0.80
N ALA A 105 13.06 -0.24 -1.71
CA ALA A 105 12.98 0.75 -2.78
C ALA A 105 11.89 0.35 -3.79
N ALA A 106 11.90 -0.91 -4.21
CA ALA A 106 10.89 -1.48 -5.11
C ALA A 106 9.48 -1.44 -4.47
N VAL A 107 9.36 -1.83 -3.20
CA VAL A 107 8.09 -1.78 -2.45
C VAL A 107 7.55 -0.36 -2.36
N LYS A 108 8.39 0.64 -2.04
CA LYS A 108 7.98 2.05 -1.97
C LYS A 108 7.53 2.61 -3.32
N ALA A 109 8.18 2.22 -4.42
CA ALA A 109 7.80 2.64 -5.76
C ALA A 109 6.39 2.14 -6.13
N VAL A 110 6.09 0.87 -5.83
CA VAL A 110 4.76 0.29 -6.05
C VAL A 110 3.71 0.96 -5.17
N ILE A 111 4.01 1.18 -3.89
CA ILE A 111 3.07 1.86 -2.98
C ILE A 111 2.77 3.29 -3.44
N LEU A 112 3.77 4.02 -3.95
CA LEU A 112 3.54 5.34 -4.51
C LEU A 112 2.63 5.30 -5.74
N ALA A 113 2.83 4.32 -6.63
CA ALA A 113 1.98 4.15 -7.81
C ALA A 113 0.52 3.82 -7.43
N LEU A 114 0.32 2.96 -6.43
CA LEU A 114 -1.00 2.61 -5.90
C LEU A 114 -1.66 3.82 -5.23
N LEU A 115 -0.93 4.56 -4.41
CA LEU A 115 -1.41 5.78 -3.77
C LEU A 115 -1.91 6.82 -4.79
N ILE A 116 -1.12 7.06 -5.86
CA ILE A 116 -1.53 7.98 -6.93
C ILE A 116 -2.78 7.46 -7.64
N SER A 117 -2.84 6.16 -7.91
CA SER A 117 -3.99 5.53 -8.56
C SER A 117 -5.25 5.66 -7.71
N ASP A 118 -5.15 5.49 -6.39
CA ASP A 118 -6.28 5.63 -5.48
C ASP A 118 -6.75 7.08 -5.37
N VAL A 119 -5.82 8.05 -5.33
CA VAL A 119 -6.19 9.48 -5.37
C VAL A 119 -6.97 9.81 -6.64
N LEU A 120 -6.55 9.28 -7.80
CA LEU A 120 -7.31 9.43 -9.04
C LEU A 120 -8.67 8.70 -8.97
N GLY A 121 -8.72 7.53 -8.34
CA GLY A 121 -9.95 6.78 -8.06
C GLY A 121 -10.94 7.56 -7.19
N ILE A 122 -10.47 8.29 -6.17
CA ILE A 122 -11.29 9.19 -5.36
C ILE A 122 -11.93 10.26 -6.25
N ILE A 123 -11.16 10.90 -7.13
CA ILE A 123 -11.67 11.96 -8.02
C ILE A 123 -12.74 11.40 -8.97
N VAL A 124 -12.48 10.25 -9.59
CA VAL A 124 -13.42 9.60 -10.53
C VAL A 124 -14.71 9.17 -9.82
N SER A 125 -14.60 8.57 -8.63
CA SER A 125 -15.76 8.11 -7.85
C SER A 125 -16.58 9.28 -7.31
N LEU A 126 -15.95 10.36 -6.84
CA LEU A 126 -16.65 11.58 -6.47
C LEU A 126 -17.39 12.18 -7.65
N TYR A 127 -16.75 12.27 -8.82
CA TYR A 127 -17.41 12.75 -10.03
C TYR A 127 -18.66 11.93 -10.35
N ALA A 128 -18.55 10.59 -10.33
CA ALA A 128 -19.66 9.69 -10.66
C ALA A 128 -20.86 9.80 -9.70
N VAL A 129 -20.60 10.03 -8.41
CA VAL A 129 -21.67 10.23 -7.41
C VAL A 129 -22.29 11.62 -7.53
N LEU A 130 -21.47 12.66 -7.68
CA LEU A 130 -21.93 14.04 -7.75
C LEU A 130 -22.65 14.37 -9.07
N SER A 131 -22.32 13.68 -10.16
CA SER A 131 -23.01 13.78 -11.45
C SER A 131 -24.34 13.03 -11.49
N GLY A 132 -24.61 12.17 -10.49
CA GLY A 132 -25.76 11.25 -10.50
C GLY A 132 -25.58 10.02 -11.39
N THR A 133 -24.38 9.76 -11.92
CA THR A 133 -24.08 8.54 -12.69
C THR A 133 -24.13 7.28 -11.81
N MET A 134 -23.75 7.40 -10.54
CA MET A 134 -23.97 6.39 -9.51
C MET A 134 -25.01 6.87 -8.49
N ASN A 135 -25.75 5.92 -7.92
CA ASN A 135 -26.63 6.15 -6.79
C ASN A 135 -25.84 6.38 -5.47
N GLN A 136 -26.55 6.49 -4.34
CA GLN A 136 -25.93 6.69 -3.02
C GLN A 136 -24.96 5.58 -2.60
N ILE A 137 -25.11 4.34 -3.10
CA ILE A 137 -24.16 3.25 -2.82
C ILE A 137 -22.79 3.55 -3.45
N GLY A 138 -22.72 4.41 -4.46
CA GLY A 138 -21.47 4.92 -5.06
C GLY A 138 -20.48 5.53 -4.04
N TRP A 139 -20.97 6.06 -2.92
CA TRP A 139 -20.10 6.53 -1.82
C TRP A 139 -19.20 5.43 -1.25
N SER A 140 -19.61 4.16 -1.34
CA SER A 140 -18.76 3.03 -0.93
C SER A 140 -17.45 2.99 -1.72
N ALA A 141 -17.47 3.29 -3.03
CA ALA A 141 -16.27 3.33 -3.85
C ALA A 141 -15.33 4.44 -3.41
N VAL A 142 -15.88 5.64 -3.12
CA VAL A 142 -15.12 6.78 -2.58
C VAL A 142 -14.43 6.39 -1.28
N ILE A 143 -15.17 5.76 -0.35
CA ILE A 143 -14.65 5.33 0.94
C ILE A 143 -13.54 4.29 0.77
N ILE A 144 -13.73 3.30 -0.10
CA ILE A 144 -12.71 2.27 -0.36
C ILE A 144 -11.41 2.89 -0.86
N TYR A 145 -11.49 3.78 -1.85
CA TYR A 145 -10.30 4.47 -2.35
C TYR A 145 -9.63 5.35 -1.29
N VAL A 146 -10.41 6.06 -0.47
CA VAL A 146 -9.87 6.85 0.65
C VAL A 146 -9.13 5.96 1.66
N LEU A 147 -9.71 4.82 2.04
CA LEU A 147 -9.10 3.91 3.01
C LEU A 147 -7.79 3.31 2.47
N LEU A 148 -7.76 2.89 1.21
CA LEU A 148 -6.55 2.38 0.56
C LEU A 148 -5.48 3.48 0.43
N ALA A 149 -5.87 4.69 0.01
CA ALA A 149 -4.96 5.83 -0.07
C ALA A 149 -4.36 6.18 1.31
N ILE A 150 -5.16 6.14 2.38
CA ILE A 150 -4.66 6.38 3.75
C ILE A 150 -3.66 5.29 4.16
N ASP A 151 -3.95 4.02 3.88
CA ASP A 151 -3.06 2.90 4.20
C ASP A 151 -1.69 3.06 3.49
N TYR A 152 -1.71 3.36 2.19
CA TYR A 152 -0.50 3.60 1.42
C TYR A 152 0.24 4.89 1.81
N ALA A 153 -0.48 5.98 2.08
CA ALA A 153 0.14 7.22 2.54
C ALA A 153 0.80 7.03 3.91
N TYR A 154 0.13 6.34 4.83
CA TYR A 154 0.70 6.00 6.14
C TYR A 154 2.01 5.24 5.98
N PHE A 155 2.03 4.22 5.12
CA PHE A 155 3.25 3.48 4.84
C PHE A 155 4.35 4.35 4.20
N TYR A 156 4.00 5.13 3.18
CA TYR A 156 4.98 5.87 2.38
C TYR A 156 5.68 6.97 3.18
N PHE A 157 4.92 7.67 4.05
CA PHE A 157 5.45 8.78 4.85
C PHE A 157 6.06 8.36 6.18
N LYS A 158 5.72 7.16 6.70
CA LYS A 158 6.33 6.65 7.93
C LYS A 158 7.76 6.17 7.65
N LYS A 159 8.72 6.86 8.28
CA LYS A 159 10.18 6.69 8.10
C LYS A 159 10.78 5.51 8.85
#